data_AF-A0A964KY48-F1
#
_entry.id   AF-A0A964KY48-F1
#
_cell.length_a   1.000
_cell.length_b   1.000
_cell.length_c   1.000
_cell.angle_alpha   90.00
_cell.angle_beta   90.00
_cell.angle_gamma   90.00
#
_symmetry.space_group_name_H-M   'P 1'
#
loop_
_entity.id
_entity.type
_entity.pdbx_description
1 polymer ?
#
loop_
_entity_poly.entity_id
_entity_poly.type
_entity_poly.pdbx_seq_one_letter_code
_entity_poly.pdbx_strand_id
1 'polypeptide(L)' 'LTPLFLFSATFYPVEIYPGALRWIVELSPLTRGTHLVRSLCFGDLNLLMLGDIAYLSAISFIGYRHAVRRLGVLLLK' A
#
# COMPACT_ATOMS: atom_id res chain seq x y z
N LEU A 1 13.41 -1.93 -15.81
CA LEU A 1 12.77 -2.05 -14.47
C LEU A 1 11.99 -0.78 -14.19
N THR A 2 10.68 -0.86 -13.98
CA THR A 2 9.87 0.31 -13.59
C THR A 2 10.05 0.60 -12.10
N PRO A 3 10.07 1.88 -11.67
CA PRO A 3 10.36 2.25 -10.28
C PRO A 3 9.42 1.59 -9.27
N LEU A 4 8.17 1.33 -9.63
CA LEU A 4 7.18 0.64 -8.80
C LEU A 4 7.60 -0.79 -8.36
N PHE A 5 8.43 -1.47 -9.15
CA PHE A 5 8.91 -2.81 -8.80
C PHE A 5 9.90 -2.79 -7.63
N LEU A 6 10.71 -1.73 -7.52
CA LEU A 6 11.65 -1.53 -6.42
C LEU A 6 10.91 -1.34 -5.08
N PHE A 7 9.75 -0.69 -5.11
CA PHE A 7 8.89 -0.46 -3.93
C PHE A 7 8.05 -1.68 -3.51
N SER A 8 8.15 -2.81 -4.21
CA SER A 8 7.35 -4.01 -3.92
C SER A 8 7.86 -4.80 -2.70
N ALA A 9 9.01 -4.42 -2.12
CA ALA A 9 9.70 -5.11 -1.01
C ALA A 9 9.96 -6.62 -1.21
N THR A 10 9.63 -7.16 -2.39
CA THR A 10 9.78 -8.57 -2.77
C THR A 10 11.19 -8.87 -3.27
N PHE A 11 11.81 -7.92 -3.96
CA PHE A 11 13.16 -8.07 -4.55
C PHE A 11 14.22 -7.20 -3.86
N TYR A 12 13.81 -6.14 -3.16
CA TYR A 12 14.68 -5.28 -2.35
C TYR A 12 14.06 -5.11 -0.95
N PRO A 13 14.59 -5.81 0.07
CA PRO A 13 14.15 -5.67 1.45
C PRO A 13 14.22 -4.22 1.94
N VAL A 14 13.25 -3.84 2.77
CA VAL A 14 13.08 -2.46 3.26
C VAL A 14 14.30 -2.01 4.10
N GLU A 15 15.04 -2.95 4.68
CA GLU A 15 16.24 -2.68 5.49
C GLU A 15 17.42 -2.11 4.69
N ILE A 16 17.43 -2.27 3.36
CA ILE A 16 18.52 -1.83 2.48
C ILE A 16 18.35 -0.36 2.07
N TYR A 17 17.16 0.22 2.23
CA TYR A 17 16.89 1.61 1.85
C TYR A 17 17.43 2.61 2.88
N PRO A 18 18.25 3.59 2.46
CA PRO A 18 18.77 4.60 3.38
C PRO A 18 17.70 5.64 3.76
N GLY A 19 17.57 5.89 5.06
CA GLY A 19 16.88 7.06 5.63
C GLY A 19 15.42 7.21 5.22
N ALA A 20 15.09 8.35 4.60
CA ALA A 20 13.71 8.74 4.26
C ALA A 20 13.03 7.80 3.27
N LEU A 21 13.78 7.17 2.36
CA LEU A 21 13.20 6.22 1.40
C LEU A 21 12.62 4.99 2.08
N ARG A 22 13.20 4.56 3.21
CA ARG A 22 12.70 3.43 4.00
C ARG A 22 11.25 3.68 4.42
N TRP A 23 10.97 4.85 4.99
CA TRP A 23 9.64 5.23 5.43
C TRP A 23 8.63 5.32 4.27
N ILE A 24 9.07 5.82 3.12
CA ILE A 24 8.21 5.91 1.92
C ILE A 24 7.83 4.52 1.41
N VAL A 25 8.79 3.59 1.35
CA VAL A 25 8.55 2.22 0.91
C VAL A 25 7.65 1.51 1.93
N GLU A 26 7.97 1.62 3.23
CA GLU A 26 7.28 0.91 4.31
C GLU A 26 5.83 1.39 4.51
N LEU A 27 5.55 2.67 4.28
CA LEU A 27 4.20 3.22 4.26
C LEU A 27 3.48 3.03 2.92
N SER A 28 4.17 2.53 1.89
CA SER A 28 3.54 2.39 0.58
C SER A 28 2.40 1.36 0.64
N PRO A 29 1.24 1.66 0.04
CA PRO A 29 0.13 0.70 -0.01
C PRO A 29 0.53 -0.57 -0.77
N LEU A 30 1.49 -0.46 -1.70
CA LEU A 30 2.02 -1.61 -2.42
C LEU A 30 2.74 -2.58 -1.48
N THR A 31 3.68 -2.10 -0.65
CA THR A 31 4.41 -2.92 0.32
C THR A 31 3.46 -3.60 1.31
N ARG A 32 2.51 -2.85 1.90
CA ARG A 32 1.50 -3.42 2.81
C ARG A 32 0.62 -4.48 2.15
N GLY A 33 0.21 -4.25 0.89
CA GLY A 33 -0.56 -5.23 0.12
C GLY A 33 0.21 -6.53 -0.13
N THR A 34 1.48 -6.44 -0.52
CA THR A 34 2.32 -7.62 -0.74
C THR A 34 2.61 -8.39 0.55
N HIS A 35 2.81 -7.69 1.66
CA HIS A 35 2.99 -8.28 2.98
C HIS A 35 1.75 -9.10 3.39
N LEU A 36 0.56 -8.50 3.27
CA LEU A 36 -0.70 -9.17 3.59
C LEU A 36 -0.94 -10.44 2.76
N VAL A 37 -0.76 -10.37 1.43
CA VAL A 37 -0.92 -11.54 0.54
C VAL A 37 0.08 -12.63 0.87
N ARG A 38 1.34 -12.26 1.16
CA ARG A 38 2.39 -13.21 1.53
C ARG A 38 2.06 -13.91 2.85
N SER A 39 1.69 -13.17 3.88
CA SER A 39 1.31 -13.72 5.18
C SER A 39 0.12 -14.69 5.07
N LEU A 40 -0.86 -14.38 4.20
CA LEU A 40 -1.97 -15.31 3.91
C LEU A 40 -1.50 -16.60 3.22
N CYS A 41 -0.58 -16.51 2.24
CA CYS A 41 -0.09 -17.68 1.52
C CYS A 41 0.79 -18.60 2.38
N PHE A 42 1.60 -18.04 3.29
CA PHE A 42 2.48 -18.82 4.16
C PHE A 42 1.82 -19.23 5.49
N GLY A 43 0.60 -18.76 5.76
CA GLY A 43 -0.13 -19.06 7.00
C GLY A 43 0.41 -18.35 8.24
N ASP A 44 1.27 -17.34 8.06
CA ASP A 44 1.87 -16.56 9.14
C ASP A 44 0.92 -15.41 9.53
N LEU A 45 -0.11 -15.77 10.29
CA LEU A 45 -1.15 -14.83 10.74
C LEU A 45 -0.64 -14.02 11.92
N ASN A 46 -0.40 -12.73 11.69
CA ASN A 46 0.10 -11.80 12.69
C ASN A 46 -0.86 -10.61 12.88
N LEU A 47 -0.89 -9.98 14.06
CA LEU A 47 -1.70 -8.80 14.34
C LEU A 47 -1.36 -7.62 13.40
N LEU A 48 -0.13 -7.58 12.87
CA LEU A 48 0.31 -6.62 11.86
C LEU A 48 -0.57 -6.62 10.60
N MET A 49 -1.14 -7.78 10.21
CA MET A 49 -2.06 -7.89 9.07
C MET A 49 -3.33 -7.06 9.26
N LEU A 50 -3.81 -6.94 10.50
CA LEU A 50 -4.97 -6.10 10.82
C LEU A 50 -4.65 -4.61 10.54
N GLY A 51 -3.42 -4.19 10.84
CA GLY A 51 -2.89 -2.88 10.50
C GLY A 51 -2.80 -2.66 8.98
N ASP A 52 -2.33 -3.67 8.24
CA ASP A 52 -2.26 -3.62 6.77
C ASP A 52 -3.65 -3.47 6.15
N ILE A 53 -4.62 -4.26 6.60
CA ILE A 53 -6.02 -4.21 6.15
C ILE A 53 -6.65 -2.85 6.48
N ALA A 54 -6.49 -2.38 7.72
CA ALA A 54 -7.01 -1.08 8.15
C ALA A 54 -6.42 0.07 7.33
N TYR A 55 -5.12 0.02 7.02
CA TYR A 55 -4.47 1.05 6.21
C TYR A 55 -4.92 1.03 4.75
N LEU A 56 -4.96 -0.15 4.13
CA LEU A 56 -5.37 -0.30 2.73
C LEU A 56 -6.83 0.10 2.51
N SER A 57 -7.71 -0.27 3.46
CA SER A 57 -9.11 0.13 3.44
C SER A 57 -9.26 1.65 3.61
N ALA A 58 -8.52 2.28 4.53
CA ALA A 58 -8.55 3.72 4.73
C ALA A 58 -8.11 4.49 3.47
N ILE A 59 -6.98 4.12 2.86
CA ILE A 59 -6.51 4.74 1.62
C ILE A 59 -7.50 4.55 0.48
N SER A 60 -8.03 3.34 0.30
CA SER A 60 -9.01 3.05 -0.76
C SER A 60 -10.27 3.88 -0.59
N PHE A 61 -10.76 4.01 0.65
CA PHE A 61 -11.94 4.82 0.95
C PHE A 61 -11.71 6.32 0.69
N ILE A 62 -10.54 6.85 1.05
CA ILE A 62 -10.16 8.24 0.77
C ILE A 62 -10.09 8.46 -0.75
N GLY A 63 -9.43 7.57 -1.48
CA GLY A 63 -9.31 7.61 -2.94
C GLY A 63 -10.68 7.55 -3.63
N TYR A 64 -11.53 6.61 -3.21
CA TYR A 64 -12.91 6.47 -3.68
C TYR A 64 -13.72 7.75 -3.47
N ARG A 65 -13.73 8.28 -2.24
CA ARG A 65 -14.47 9.51 -1.92
C ARG A 65 -13.96 10.70 -2.73
N HIS A 66 -12.66 10.78 -2.99
CA HIS A 66 -12.10 11.84 -3.82
C HIS A 66 -12.48 11.69 -5.28
N ALA A 67 -12.39 10.48 -5.84
CA ALA A 67 -12.79 10.17 -7.21
C ALA A 67 -14.27 10.47 -7.45
N VAL A 68 -15.16 10.02 -6.56
CA VAL A 68 -16.62 10.28 -6.66
C VAL A 68 -16.92 11.77 -6.65
N ARG A 69 -16.30 12.55 -5.75
CA ARG A 69 -16.47 14.01 -5.72
C ARG A 69 -15.99 14.67 -7.01
N ARG A 70 -14.84 14.25 -7.53
CA ARG A 70 -14.27 14.80 -8.77
C ARG A 70 -15.15 14.46 -9.98
N LEU A 71 -15.65 13.23 -10.06
CA LEU A 71 -16.58 12.81 -11.11
C LEU A 71 -17.89 13.59 -11.02
N GLY A 72 -18.46 13.79 -9.83
CA GLY A 72 -19.67 14.60 -9.65
C GLY A 72 -19.50 16.05 -10.14
N VAL A 73 -18.35 16.67 -9.87
CA VAL A 73 -18.06 18.03 -10.36
C VAL A 73 -17.86 18.08 -11.87
N LEU A 74 -17.29 17.03 -12.47
CA LEU A 74 -17.06 16.96 -13.92
C LEU A 74 -18.34 16.60 -14.70
N LEU A 75 -19.26 15.81 -14.13
CA LEU A 75 -20.52 15.41 -14.76
C LEU A 75 -21.64 16.45 -14.62
N LEU A 76 -21.55 17.37 -13.65
CA LEU A 76 -22.51 18.46 -13.44
C LEU A 76 -22.16 19.72 -14.27
N LYS A 77 -21.20 19.62 -15.19
CA LYS A 77 -20.84 20.63 -16.18
C LYS A 77 -21.23 20.13 -17.56
#